data_AF-B3MFF1-F1
#
_entry.id   AF-B3MFF1-F1
#
_cell.length_a   1.000
_cell.length_b   1.000
_cell.length_c   1.000
_cell.angle_alpha   90.00
_cell.angle_beta   90.00
_cell.angle_gamma   90.00
#
_symmetry.space_group_name_H-M   'P 1'
#
loop_
_entity.id
_entity.type
_entity.pdbx_description
1 polymer ?
#
loop_
_entity_poly.entity_id
_entity_poly.type
_entity_poly.pdbx_seq_one_letter_code
_entity_poly.pdbx_strand_id
1 'polypeptide(L)'
;MPNIQLQSSDGEVFNIDSETAKCSSTIRNLIEDCGLESEENPLIPLPNVNSTILSKVLIWANHHRAEKAEKTEENSGKDEASAVVRSSDVISAWDAEFLTVDQGTLFELILAANYLDIKELLSVACMTVANMIKGHTAEEIRQTFHIPNDFSPSEEELLHKDRDNEPVIPEVESSYVFNLNKGSPNFKFELDLLGNF
;
A
#
# COMPACT_ATOMS: atom_id res chain seq x y z
N MET A 1 8.09 4.33 -27.72
CA MET A 1 7.45 3.36 -26.81
C MET A 1 5.95 3.58 -26.91
N PRO A 2 5.12 2.54 -26.90
CA PRO A 2 3.67 2.72 -26.95
C PRO A 2 3.21 3.48 -25.71
N ASN A 3 2.38 4.51 -25.93
CA ASN A 3 1.76 5.27 -24.87
C ASN A 3 0.36 4.71 -24.58
N ILE A 4 -0.12 4.92 -23.36
CA ILE A 4 -1.41 4.45 -22.86
C ILE A 4 -2.14 5.64 -22.26
N GLN A 5 -3.45 5.70 -22.49
CA GLN A 5 -4.32 6.71 -21.91
C GLN A 5 -5.07 6.12 -20.73
N LEU A 6 -4.89 6.70 -19.55
CA LEU A 6 -5.69 6.36 -18.36
C LEU A 6 -6.73 7.44 -18.13
N GLN A 7 -8.00 7.08 -18.05
CA GLN A 7 -9.07 8.03 -17.72
C GLN A 7 -9.48 7.87 -16.27
N SER A 8 -9.38 8.93 -15.47
CA SER A 8 -9.83 8.95 -14.07
C SER A 8 -11.36 9.01 -13.95
N SER A 9 -11.87 8.80 -12.73
CA SER A 9 -13.31 8.77 -12.43
C SER A 9 -14.04 10.09 -12.69
N ASP A 10 -13.33 11.21 -12.64
CA ASP A 10 -13.78 12.57 -12.95
C ASP A 10 -13.58 12.96 -14.43
N GLY A 11 -13.11 12.01 -15.25
CA GLY A 11 -13.04 12.13 -16.70
C GLY A 11 -11.75 12.73 -17.25
N GLU A 12 -10.78 13.09 -16.40
CA GLU A 12 -9.46 13.53 -16.83
C GLU A 12 -8.66 12.38 -17.46
N VAL A 13 -7.88 12.67 -18.51
CA VAL A 13 -7.13 11.65 -19.26
C VAL A 13 -5.64 11.91 -19.14
N PHE A 14 -4.91 10.91 -18.66
CA PHE A 14 -3.47 10.92 -18.47
C PHE A 14 -2.81 10.11 -19.57
N ASN A 15 -1.90 10.73 -20.31
CA ASN A 15 -1.10 10.05 -21.32
C ASN A 15 0.25 9.64 -20.70
N ILE A 16 0.47 8.35 -20.54
CA ILE A 16 1.66 7.81 -19.89
C ILE A 16 2.30 6.74 -20.76
N ASP A 17 3.57 6.46 -20.50
CA ASP A 17 4.24 5.36 -21.16
C ASP A 17 3.74 4.00 -20.64
N SER A 18 3.74 2.99 -21.51
CA SER A 18 3.25 1.64 -21.18
C SER A 18 3.99 1.00 -19.99
N GLU A 19 5.30 1.25 -19.84
CA GLU A 19 6.10 0.67 -18.77
C GLU A 19 5.69 1.22 -17.38
N THR A 20 5.40 2.51 -17.28
CA THR A 20 4.84 3.14 -16.06
C THR A 20 3.44 2.60 -15.78
N ALA A 21 2.61 2.43 -16.81
CA ALA A 21 1.28 1.85 -16.66
C ALA A 21 1.36 0.41 -16.12
N LYS A 22 2.33 -0.38 -16.61
CA LYS A 22 2.58 -1.76 -16.20
C LYS A 22 3.10 -1.89 -14.76
N CYS A 23 3.47 -0.80 -14.07
CA CYS A 23 3.72 -0.86 -12.62
C CYS A 23 2.47 -1.31 -11.83
N SER A 24 1.27 -1.02 -12.34
CA SER A 24 0.02 -1.59 -11.86
C SER A 24 -0.17 -2.99 -12.42
N SER A 25 -0.34 -3.99 -11.54
CA SER A 25 -0.61 -5.36 -11.97
C SER A 25 -1.99 -5.47 -12.63
N THR A 26 -2.98 -4.72 -12.14
CA THR A 26 -4.31 -4.64 -12.74
C THR A 26 -4.26 -4.14 -14.18
N ILE A 27 -3.58 -3.01 -14.42
CA ILE A 27 -3.45 -2.42 -15.76
C ILE A 27 -2.62 -3.32 -16.67
N ARG A 28 -1.52 -3.89 -16.17
CA ARG A 28 -0.68 -4.84 -16.93
C ARG A 28 -1.49 -6.03 -17.44
N ASN A 29 -2.22 -6.71 -16.55
CA ASN A 29 -3.04 -7.85 -16.92
C ASN A 29 -4.11 -7.46 -17.94
N LEU A 30 -4.73 -6.28 -17.79
CA LEU A 30 -5.71 -5.78 -18.76
C LEU A 30 -5.08 -5.60 -20.16
N ILE A 31 -3.88 -5.03 -20.24
CA ILE A 31 -3.18 -4.82 -21.51
C ILE A 31 -2.81 -6.16 -22.16
N GLU A 32 -2.25 -7.08 -21.37
CA GLU A 32 -1.76 -8.37 -21.85
C GLU A 32 -2.91 -9.32 -22.24
N ASP A 33 -3.94 -9.44 -21.40
CA ASP A 33 -5.05 -10.38 -21.60
C ASP A 33 -6.02 -9.91 -22.70
N CYS A 34 -6.17 -8.60 -22.90
CA CYS A 34 -7.02 -8.04 -23.93
C CYS A 34 -6.27 -7.73 -25.25
N GLY A 35 -4.96 -8.00 -25.32
CA GLY A 35 -4.16 -7.78 -26.52
C GLY A 35 -4.01 -6.31 -26.93
N LEU A 36 -4.12 -5.38 -25.96
CA LEU A 36 -4.05 -3.93 -26.20
C LEU A 36 -2.63 -3.45 -26.53
N GLU A 37 -1.63 -4.33 -26.48
CA GLU A 37 -0.24 -4.01 -26.82
C GLU A 37 -0.05 -3.58 -28.29
N SER A 38 -0.94 -4.04 -29.17
CA SER A 38 -0.92 -3.69 -30.60
C SER A 38 -1.75 -2.45 -30.93
N GLU A 39 -2.51 -1.92 -29.96
CA GLU A 39 -3.33 -0.73 -30.16
C GLU A 39 -2.53 0.55 -29.93
N GLU A 40 -2.80 1.57 -30.74
CA GLU A 40 -2.16 2.87 -30.60
C GLU A 40 -2.95 3.74 -29.62
N ASN A 41 -2.35 4.02 -28.46
CA ASN A 41 -2.96 4.79 -27.37
C ASN A 41 -4.27 4.19 -26.82
N PRO A 42 -4.28 2.94 -26.34
CA PRO A 42 -5.48 2.35 -25.74
C PRO A 42 -5.93 3.21 -24.55
N LEU A 43 -7.24 3.43 -24.45
CA LEU A 43 -7.86 4.18 -23.35
C LEU A 43 -8.42 3.22 -22.31
N ILE A 44 -7.87 3.28 -21.10
CA ILE A 44 -8.25 2.45 -19.95
C ILE A 44 -8.98 3.32 -18.92
N PRO A 45 -10.29 3.12 -18.72
CA PRO A 45 -11.04 3.84 -17.71
C PRO A 45 -10.80 3.27 -16.30
N LEU A 46 -10.56 4.17 -15.34
CA LEU A 46 -10.32 3.89 -13.92
C LEU A 46 -11.41 4.58 -13.07
N PRO A 47 -12.63 4.01 -13.02
CA PRO A 47 -13.79 4.66 -12.40
C PRO A 47 -13.70 4.83 -10.88
N ASN A 48 -12.75 4.16 -10.22
CA ASN A 48 -12.60 4.18 -8.77
C ASN A 48 -11.46 5.09 -8.29
N VAL A 49 -10.81 5.85 -9.18
CA VAL A 49 -9.69 6.73 -8.83
C VAL A 49 -9.88 8.09 -9.48
N ASN A 50 -9.94 9.15 -8.67
CA ASN A 50 -10.03 10.53 -9.16
C ASN A 50 -8.69 11.01 -9.76
N SER A 51 -8.70 12.13 -10.48
CA SER A 51 -7.51 12.59 -11.19
C SER A 51 -6.37 13.01 -10.26
N THR A 52 -6.69 13.58 -9.10
CA THR A 52 -5.71 14.04 -8.11
C THR A 52 -4.91 12.88 -7.54
N ILE A 53 -5.59 11.79 -7.16
CA ILE A 53 -4.97 10.58 -6.63
C ILE A 53 -4.25 9.82 -7.74
N LEU A 54 -4.85 9.70 -8.93
CA LEU A 54 -4.21 9.05 -10.06
C LEU A 54 -2.89 9.74 -10.43
N SER A 55 -2.87 11.08 -10.47
CA SER A 55 -1.65 11.86 -10.71
C SER A 55 -0.54 11.51 -9.72
N LYS A 56 -0.85 11.45 -8.42
CA LYS A 56 0.11 11.05 -7.38
C LYS A 56 0.61 9.61 -7.57
N VAL A 57 -0.29 8.67 -7.83
CA VAL A 57 0.09 7.26 -8.09
C VAL A 57 1.07 7.18 -9.27
N LEU A 58 0.83 7.95 -10.34
CA LEU A 58 1.69 7.97 -11.52
C LEU A 58 3.07 8.58 -11.23
N ILE A 59 3.15 9.65 -10.43
CA ILE A 59 4.42 10.22 -9.97
C ILE A 59 5.22 9.17 -9.19
N TRP A 60 4.57 8.48 -8.26
CA TRP A 60 5.19 7.42 -7.46
C TRP A 60 5.70 6.27 -8.33
N ALA A 61 4.87 5.79 -9.27
CA ALA A 61 5.21 4.70 -10.16
C ALA A 61 6.42 5.04 -11.05
N ASN A 62 6.47 6.26 -11.58
CA ASN A 62 7.57 6.69 -12.43
C ASN A 62 8.90 6.77 -11.67
N HIS A 63 8.89 7.30 -10.44
CA HIS A 63 10.07 7.38 -9.58
C HIS A 63 10.65 5.98 -9.27
N HIS A 64 9.80 5.06 -8.79
CA HIS A 64 10.23 3.72 -8.38
C HIS A 64 10.62 2.82 -9.55
N ARG A 65 10.05 3.08 -10.73
CA ARG A 65 10.49 2.45 -11.97
C ARG A 65 11.92 2.88 -12.33
N ALA A 66 12.22 4.18 -12.28
CA ALA A 66 13.56 4.68 -12.60
C ALA A 66 14.62 4.07 -11.67
N GLU A 67 14.35 4.00 -10.36
CA GLU A 67 15.28 3.36 -9.41
C GLU A 67 15.51 1.88 -9.71
N LYS A 68 14.46 1.14 -10.12
CA LYS A 68 14.59 -0.28 -10.49
C LYS A 68 15.45 -0.47 -11.74
N ALA A 69 15.33 0.42 -12.72
CA ALA A 69 16.15 0.38 -13.93
C ALA A 69 17.64 0.60 -13.60
N GLU A 70 17.96 1.59 -12.76
CA GLU A 70 19.33 1.91 -12.34
C GLU A 70 19.97 0.77 -11.52
N LYS A 71 19.23 0.17 -10.58
CA LYS A 71 19.70 -0.96 -9.77
C LYS A 71 19.97 -2.23 -10.59
N THR A 72 19.31 -2.38 -11.73
CA THR A 72 19.46 -3.56 -12.60
C THR A 72 20.72 -3.46 -13.48
N GLU A 73 21.18 -2.25 -13.84
CA GLU A 73 22.40 -2.08 -14.65
C GLU A 73 23.70 -2.19 -13.83
N GLU A 74 23.67 -1.88 -12.53
CA GLU A 74 24.88 -1.88 -11.68
C GLU A 74 25.17 -3.22 -10.97
N ASN A 75 24.23 -4.18 -10.96
CA ASN A 75 24.37 -5.39 -10.15
C ASN A 75 24.16 -6.72 -10.91
N SER A 76 24.87 -6.92 -12.03
CA SER A 76 25.04 -8.23 -12.66
C SER A 76 25.99 -9.15 -11.87
N GLY A 77 25.81 -9.24 -10.55
CA GLY A 77 26.58 -10.13 -9.69
C GLY A 77 26.56 -9.74 -8.22
N LYS A 78 25.50 -10.12 -7.49
CA LYS A 78 25.57 -10.73 -6.15
C LYS A 78 24.17 -10.98 -5.55
N ASP A 79 23.91 -12.27 -5.30
CA ASP A 79 23.06 -12.86 -4.28
C ASP A 79 21.63 -12.31 -4.10
N GLU A 80 20.73 -12.82 -4.94
CA GLU A 80 19.27 -12.59 -4.91
C GLU A 80 18.54 -13.09 -3.65
N ALA A 81 19.26 -13.67 -2.68
CA ALA A 81 18.65 -14.28 -1.48
C ALA A 81 18.71 -13.40 -0.21
N SER A 82 19.43 -12.27 -0.20
CA SER A 82 19.58 -11.43 1.01
C SER A 82 18.99 -10.02 0.92
N ALA A 83 18.55 -9.56 -0.26
CA ALA A 83 17.95 -8.23 -0.43
C ALA A 83 16.43 -8.19 -0.16
N VAL A 84 15.75 -9.34 -0.32
CA VAL A 84 14.27 -9.42 -0.19
C VAL A 84 13.80 -9.32 1.27
N VAL A 85 14.68 -9.55 2.25
CA VAL A 85 14.30 -9.72 3.66
C VAL A 85 14.61 -8.48 4.53
N ARG A 86 15.21 -7.41 4.01
CA ARG A 86 15.58 -6.23 4.82
C ARG A 86 14.97 -4.89 4.41
N SER A 87 14.13 -4.84 3.37
CA SER A 87 13.59 -3.57 2.86
C SER A 87 12.09 -3.34 3.11
N SER A 88 11.37 -4.26 3.76
CA SER A 88 9.93 -4.06 4.03
C SER A 88 9.64 -3.06 5.15
N ASP A 89 10.60 -2.84 6.06
CA ASP A 89 10.33 -2.13 7.31
C ASP A 89 10.88 -0.70 7.33
N VAL A 90 11.60 -0.28 6.29
CA VAL A 90 12.19 1.05 6.19
C VAL A 90 11.63 1.78 4.99
N ILE A 91 10.77 2.77 5.27
CA ILE A 91 10.27 3.73 4.30
C ILE A 91 11.47 4.54 3.78
N SER A 92 11.62 4.64 2.45
CA SER A 92 12.68 5.46 1.86
C SER A 92 12.47 6.94 2.22
N ALA A 93 13.54 7.74 2.24
CA ALA A 93 13.40 9.17 2.54
C ALA A 93 12.47 9.89 1.54
N TRP A 94 12.52 9.48 0.27
CA TRP A 94 11.64 10.00 -0.77
C TRP A 94 10.18 9.61 -0.54
N ASP A 95 9.92 8.35 -0.20
CA ASP A 95 8.55 7.89 0.11
C ASP A 95 7.99 8.58 1.35
N ALA A 96 8.81 8.79 2.38
CA ALA A 96 8.40 9.49 3.59
C ALA A 96 7.96 10.92 3.26
N GLU A 97 8.72 11.65 2.44
CA GLU A 97 8.37 12.98 1.97
C GLU A 97 7.13 12.96 1.06
N PHE A 98 7.07 12.02 0.12
CA PHE A 98 5.96 11.87 -0.82
C PHE A 98 4.63 11.57 -0.13
N LEU A 99 4.66 10.76 0.93
CA LEU A 99 3.49 10.39 1.73
C LEU A 99 3.19 11.38 2.86
N THR A 100 3.95 12.47 2.96
CA THR A 100 3.62 13.59 3.86
C THR A 100 2.49 14.42 3.24
N VAL A 101 1.28 13.85 3.26
CA VAL A 101 0.03 14.45 2.78
C VAL A 101 -1.03 14.44 3.90
N ASP A 102 -2.17 15.07 3.67
CA ASP A 102 -3.30 14.97 4.60
C ASP A 102 -3.83 13.53 4.68
N GLN A 103 -4.45 13.18 5.82
CA GLN A 103 -4.94 11.82 6.08
C GLN A 103 -5.94 11.34 5.01
N GLY A 104 -6.80 12.24 4.50
CA GLY A 104 -7.77 11.92 3.46
C GLY A 104 -7.08 11.45 2.18
N THR A 105 -6.14 12.25 1.69
CA THR A 105 -5.29 11.89 0.54
C THR A 105 -4.52 10.59 0.78
N LEU A 106 -3.96 10.39 1.98
CA LEU A 106 -3.23 9.15 2.30
C LEU A 106 -4.13 7.91 2.23
N PHE A 107 -5.35 7.98 2.78
CA PHE A 107 -6.31 6.89 2.70
C PHE A 107 -6.78 6.64 1.27
N GLU A 108 -7.04 7.70 0.50
CA GLU A 108 -7.38 7.55 -0.93
C GLU A 108 -6.23 6.93 -1.72
N LEU A 109 -4.97 7.26 -1.42
CA LEU A 109 -3.80 6.62 -2.01
C LEU A 109 -3.72 5.12 -1.67
N ILE A 110 -4.02 4.73 -0.43
CA ILE A 110 -4.08 3.32 -0.02
C ILE A 110 -5.15 2.57 -0.81
N LEU A 111 -6.35 3.16 -0.93
CA LEU A 111 -7.46 2.56 -1.68
C LEU A 111 -7.13 2.43 -3.17
N ALA A 112 -6.54 3.47 -3.77
CA ALA A 112 -6.11 3.46 -5.17
C ALA A 112 -4.99 2.43 -5.41
N ALA A 113 -4.00 2.35 -4.53
CA ALA A 113 -2.91 1.38 -4.64
C ALA A 113 -3.42 -0.06 -4.56
N ASN A 114 -4.39 -0.34 -3.69
CA ASN A 114 -5.05 -1.64 -3.61
C ASN A 114 -5.87 -1.94 -4.88
N TYR A 115 -6.65 -0.98 -5.37
CA TYR A 115 -7.45 -1.14 -6.59
C TYR A 115 -6.59 -1.40 -7.84
N LEU A 116 -5.47 -0.69 -7.96
CA LEU A 116 -4.51 -0.82 -9.07
C LEU A 116 -3.50 -1.97 -8.84
N ASP A 117 -3.57 -2.68 -7.72
CA ASP A 117 -2.64 -3.75 -7.33
C ASP A 117 -1.16 -3.33 -7.46
N ILE A 118 -0.84 -2.19 -6.81
CA ILE A 118 0.53 -1.66 -6.65
C ILE A 118 0.99 -1.95 -5.22
N LYS A 119 1.50 -3.16 -5.01
CA LYS A 119 1.83 -3.70 -3.68
C LYS A 119 2.85 -2.87 -2.90
N GLU A 120 3.85 -2.33 -3.59
CA GLU A 120 4.91 -1.53 -2.96
C GLU A 120 4.34 -0.21 -2.41
N LEU A 121 3.59 0.54 -3.22
CA LEU A 121 2.90 1.76 -2.76
C LEU A 121 1.94 1.47 -1.61
N LEU A 122 1.16 0.38 -1.73
CA LEU A 122 0.24 -0.04 -0.66
C LEU A 122 0.99 -0.33 0.64
N SER A 123 2.09 -1.09 0.58
CA SER A 123 2.90 -1.45 1.74
C SER A 123 3.48 -0.22 2.43
N VAL A 124 4.07 0.69 1.65
CA VAL A 124 4.74 1.89 2.20
C VAL A 124 3.71 2.87 2.77
N ALA A 125 2.56 3.05 2.12
CA ALA A 125 1.47 3.88 2.65
C ALA A 125 0.87 3.30 3.95
N CYS A 126 0.65 1.99 4.00
CA CYS A 126 0.22 1.32 5.23
C CYS A 126 1.25 1.43 6.35
N MET A 127 2.55 1.33 6.02
CA MET A 127 3.63 1.51 6.98
C MET A 127 3.64 2.94 7.56
N THR A 128 3.40 3.96 6.72
CA THR A 128 3.26 5.34 7.19
C THR A 128 2.14 5.47 8.22
N VAL A 129 0.96 4.89 7.95
CA VAL A 129 -0.16 4.87 8.92
C VAL A 129 0.22 4.10 10.19
N ALA A 130 0.89 2.95 10.06
CA ALA A 130 1.34 2.17 11.22
C ALA A 130 2.32 2.97 12.10
N ASN A 131 3.21 3.76 11.50
CA ASN A 131 4.13 4.63 12.23
C ASN A 131 3.42 5.79 12.93
N MET A 132 2.29 6.28 12.41
CA MET A 132 1.45 7.27 13.11
C MET A 132 0.75 6.68 14.34
N ILE A 133 0.48 5.37 14.34
CA ILE A 133 -0.16 4.65 15.44
C ILE A 133 0.88 4.22 16.49
N LYS A 134 2.08 3.84 16.04
CA LYS A 134 3.14 3.33 16.91
C LYS A 134 3.53 4.34 17.98
N GLY A 135 3.53 3.90 19.23
CA GLY A 135 3.94 4.71 20.38
C GLY A 135 2.89 5.68 20.92
N HIS A 136 1.71 5.77 20.28
CA HIS A 136 0.58 6.57 20.77
C HIS A 136 -0.37 5.73 21.63
N THR A 137 -1.06 6.37 22.58
CA THR A 137 -2.09 5.70 23.37
C THR A 137 -3.37 5.50 22.56
N ALA A 138 -4.26 4.62 23.04
CA ALA A 138 -5.55 4.39 22.38
C ALA A 138 -6.38 5.70 22.27
N GLU A 139 -6.29 6.57 23.27
CA GLU A 139 -6.98 7.87 23.28
C GLU A 139 -6.37 8.83 22.26
N GLU A 140 -5.04 8.90 22.16
CA GLU A 140 -4.34 9.74 21.18
C GLU A 140 -4.61 9.29 19.74
N ILE A 141 -4.65 7.97 19.50
CA ILE A 141 -5.03 7.40 18.20
C ILE A 141 -6.49 7.79 17.87
N ARG A 142 -7.42 7.62 18.82
CA ARG A 142 -8.82 8.02 18.62
C ARG A 142 -8.95 9.50 18.28
N GLN A 143 -8.22 10.38 18.96
CA GLN A 143 -8.22 11.81 18.65
C GLN A 143 -7.64 12.08 17.25
N THR A 144 -6.50 11.47 16.93
CA THR A 144 -5.79 11.68 15.65
C THR A 144 -6.62 11.23 14.45
N PHE A 145 -7.33 10.11 14.57
CA PHE A 145 -8.17 9.53 13.51
C PHE A 145 -9.65 9.89 13.66
N HIS A 146 -10.01 10.77 14.60
CA HIS A 146 -11.39 11.20 14.86
C HIS A 146 -12.36 10.03 15.10
N ILE A 147 -11.90 8.98 15.79
CA ILE A 147 -12.67 7.78 16.11
C ILE A 147 -13.39 7.99 17.44
N PRO A 148 -14.73 7.83 17.51
CA PRO A 148 -15.47 7.94 18.76
C PRO A 148 -15.10 6.83 19.75
N ASN A 149 -15.18 7.11 21.06
CA ASN A 149 -15.11 6.05 22.07
C ASN A 149 -16.46 5.34 22.18
N ASP A 150 -16.49 4.09 21.76
CA ASP A 150 -17.64 3.18 21.77
C ASP A 150 -17.63 2.21 22.96
N PHE A 151 -16.60 2.26 23.82
CA PHE A 151 -16.55 1.45 25.04
C PHE A 151 -17.33 2.07 26.18
N SER A 152 -18.02 1.23 26.95
CA SER A 152 -18.54 1.63 28.25
C SER A 152 -17.41 1.68 29.30
N PRO A 153 -17.56 2.47 30.39
CA PRO A 153 -16.53 2.57 31.43
C PRO A 153 -16.15 1.21 32.05
N SER A 154 -17.10 0.28 32.14
CA SER A 154 -16.85 -1.06 32.66
C SER A 154 -16.04 -1.94 31.70
N GLU A 155 -16.14 -1.72 30.39
CA GLU A 155 -15.37 -2.46 29.38
C GLU A 155 -13.95 -1.91 29.29
N GLU A 156 -13.78 -0.60 29.42
CA GLU A 156 -12.47 0.06 29.45
C GLU A 156 -11.63 -0.40 30.67
N GLU A 157 -12.23 -0.52 31.85
CA GLU A 157 -11.57 -1.07 33.04
C GLU A 157 -11.12 -2.54 32.88
N LEU A 158 -11.88 -3.35 32.13
CA LEU A 158 -11.52 -4.73 31.85
C LEU A 158 -10.37 -4.81 30.84
N LEU A 159 -10.43 -4.00 29.78
CA LEU A 159 -9.37 -3.93 28.76
C LEU A 159 -8.03 -3.46 29.36
N HIS A 160 -8.05 -2.54 30.33
CA HIS A 160 -6.85 -2.13 31.06
C HIS A 160 -6.31 -3.26 31.95
N LYS A 161 -7.18 -3.97 32.68
CA LYS A 161 -6.77 -5.08 33.55
C LYS A 161 -6.19 -6.26 32.77
N ASP A 162 -6.75 -6.57 31.60
CA ASP A 162 -6.27 -7.65 30.76
C ASP A 162 -4.90 -7.33 30.15
N ARG A 163 -4.64 -6.07 29.76
CA ARG A 163 -3.31 -5.64 29.27
C ARG A 163 -2.20 -5.78 30.31
N ASP A 164 -2.51 -5.52 31.57
CA ASP A 164 -1.55 -5.67 32.68
C ASP A 164 -1.31 -7.15 33.07
N ASN A 165 -2.14 -8.07 32.58
CA ASN A 165 -2.08 -9.51 32.86
C ASN A 165 -1.59 -10.35 31.67
N GLU A 166 -1.28 -9.75 30.51
CA GLU A 166 -0.61 -10.46 29.43
C GLU A 166 0.83 -10.81 29.86
N PRO A 167 1.24 -12.09 29.84
CA PRO A 167 2.64 -12.44 30.09
C PRO A 167 3.49 -11.75 29.03
N VAL A 168 4.49 -10.98 29.46
CA VAL A 168 5.51 -10.40 28.58
C VAL A 168 6.14 -11.54 27.79
N ILE A 169 5.69 -11.74 26.54
CA ILE A 169 6.30 -12.69 25.63
C ILE A 169 7.68 -12.12 25.32
N PRO A 170 8.79 -12.82 25.65
CA PRO A 170 10.13 -12.37 25.27
C PRO A 170 10.14 -12.14 23.76
N GLU A 171 10.74 -11.04 23.29
CA GLU A 171 10.87 -10.71 21.86
C GLU A 171 11.42 -11.92 21.07
N VAL A 172 10.52 -12.73 20.51
CA VAL A 172 10.84 -13.64 19.43
C VAL A 172 10.52 -12.86 18.17
N GLU A 173 11.53 -12.61 17.34
CA GLU A 173 11.45 -11.95 16.03
C GLU A 173 10.20 -12.43 15.28
N SER A 174 9.10 -11.68 15.37
CA SER A 174 7.82 -12.05 14.78
C SER A 174 7.75 -11.43 13.39
N SER A 175 8.02 -12.23 12.37
CA SER A 175 7.76 -11.88 10.98
C SER A 175 6.25 -11.92 10.73
N TYR A 176 5.62 -10.76 10.63
CA TYR A 176 4.22 -10.67 10.23
C TYR A 176 4.07 -10.96 8.73
N VAL A 177 3.31 -11.98 8.37
CA VAL A 177 2.93 -12.28 6.97
C VAL A 177 1.47 -11.91 6.78
N PHE A 178 1.20 -10.85 6.02
CA PHE A 178 -0.15 -10.46 5.62
C PHE A 178 -0.66 -11.42 4.53
N ASN A 179 -1.67 -12.24 4.84
CA ASN A 179 -2.39 -13.03 3.84
C ASN A 179 -3.73 -12.38 3.50
N LEU A 180 -3.84 -11.87 2.27
CA LEU A 180 -5.10 -11.40 1.70
C LEU A 180 -5.90 -12.61 1.21
N ASN A 181 -6.98 -12.95 1.92
CA ASN A 181 -7.87 -14.03 1.54
C ASN A 181 -8.73 -13.59 0.33
N LYS A 182 -8.32 -13.99 -0.88
CA LYS A 182 -8.93 -13.60 -2.17
C LYS A 182 -10.35 -14.16 -2.43
N GLY A 183 -11.03 -14.69 -1.42
CA GLY A 183 -12.26 -15.48 -1.59
C GLY A 183 -13.57 -14.85 -1.16
N SER A 184 -13.58 -13.67 -0.53
CA SER A 184 -14.80 -13.13 0.10
C SER A 184 -15.18 -11.74 -0.45
N PRO A 185 -16.44 -11.50 -0.85
CA PRO A 185 -16.90 -10.20 -1.35
C PRO A 185 -16.99 -9.12 -0.26
N ASN A 186 -16.80 -9.50 1.01
CA ASN A 186 -16.64 -8.60 2.13
C ASN A 186 -15.21 -8.72 2.65
N PHE A 187 -14.37 -7.74 2.32
CA PHE A 187 -13.01 -7.63 2.85
C PHE A 187 -13.09 -7.47 4.37
N LYS A 188 -12.75 -8.54 5.10
CA LYS A 188 -12.58 -8.53 6.55
C LYS A 188 -11.09 -8.71 6.83
N PHE A 189 -10.49 -7.77 7.54
CA PHE A 189 -9.11 -7.91 8.03
C PHE A 189 -9.13 -8.92 9.18
N GLU A 190 -8.64 -10.13 8.92
CA GLU A 190 -8.47 -11.15 9.96
C GLU A 190 -6.97 -11.28 10.26
N LEU A 191 -6.59 -10.95 11.50
CA LEU A 191 -5.25 -11.17 12.05
C LEU A 191 -5.20 -12.61 12.56
N ASP A 192 -4.81 -13.55 11.70
CA ASP A 192 -4.59 -14.92 12.15
C ASP A 192 -3.22 -15.03 12.84
N LEU A 193 -3.24 -15.15 14.16
CA LEU A 193 -2.11 -15.63 14.95
C LEU A 193 -1.91 -17.11 14.63
N LEU A 194 -0.87 -17.45 13.87
CA LEU A 194 -0.46 -18.84 13.71
C LEU A 194 0.06 -19.37 15.05
N GLY A 195 -0.81 -20.07 15.77
CA GLY A 195 -0.42 -20.97 16.85
C GLY A 195 0.42 -22.10 16.28
N ASN A 196 1.73 -22.04 16.48
CA ASN A 196 2.60 -23.20 16.28
C ASN A 196 2.53 -24.10 17.52
N PHE A 197 2.29 -25.39 17.24
CA PHE A 197 2.46 -26.52 18.16
C PHE A 197 3.87 -26.60 18.73
#